data_AF-A0A229TTH3-F1
#
_entry.id   AF-A0A229TTH3-F1
#
_cell.length_a   1.000
_cell.length_b   1.000
_cell.length_c   1.000
_cell.angle_alpha   90.00
_cell.angle_beta   90.00
_cell.angle_gamma   90.00
#
_symmetry.space_group_name_H-M   'P 1'
#
loop_
_entity.id
_entity.type
_entity.pdbx_description
1 polymer ?
#
loop_
_entity_poly.entity_id
_entity_poly.type
_entity_poly.pdbx_seq_one_letter_code
_entity_poly.pdbx_strand_id
1 'polypeptide(L)' 'MRKLAEAELAVSDWADVIRQGAERRVGSHDAEAVVADAAYSQALALFRLVGNAAAAFTAHAEEIERGGR' A
#
# COMPACT_ATOMS: atom_id res chain seq x y z
N MET A 1 1.46 -9.14 -16.73
CA MET A 1 1.10 -9.84 -15.48
C MET A 1 2.24 -10.00 -14.46
N ARG A 2 3.37 -10.65 -14.76
CA ARG A 2 4.45 -10.85 -13.74
C ARG A 2 4.94 -9.56 -13.05
N LYS A 3 5.25 -8.51 -13.83
CA LYS A 3 5.68 -7.20 -13.29
C LYS A 3 4.60 -6.49 -12.44
N LEU A 4 3.34 -6.84 -12.66
CA LEU A 4 2.19 -6.26 -11.96
C LEU A 4 2.01 -6.93 -10.60
N ALA A 5 2.09 -8.26 -10.57
CA ALA A 5 2.14 -9.02 -9.32
C ALA A 5 3.36 -8.64 -8.46
N GLU A 6 4.52 -8.39 -9.08
CA GLU A 6 5.72 -7.87 -8.39
C GLU A 6 5.47 -6.46 -7.81
N ALA A 7 4.73 -5.60 -8.51
CA ALA A 7 4.38 -4.27 -8.01
C ALA A 7 3.36 -4.32 -6.86
N GLU A 8 2.37 -5.22 -6.93
CA GLU A 8 1.38 -5.42 -5.85
C GLU A 8 2.03 -5.96 -4.57
N LEU A 9 2.97 -6.90 -4.69
CA LEU A 9 3.80 -7.37 -3.59
C LEU A 9 4.63 -6.25 -2.97
N ALA A 10 5.32 -5.46 -3.79
CA ALA A 10 6.12 -4.33 -3.32
C ALA A 10 5.28 -3.26 -2.61
N VAL A 11 4.02 -3.07 -3.03
CA VAL A 11 3.06 -2.21 -2.32
C VAL A 11 2.74 -2.85 -0.97
N SER A 12 2.37 -4.13 -0.91
CA SER A 12 2.06 -4.82 0.36
C SER A 12 3.18 -4.70 1.41
N ASP A 13 4.45 -4.77 0.99
CA ASP A 13 5.61 -4.60 1.87
C ASP A 13 5.68 -3.20 2.51
N TRP A 14 5.07 -2.18 1.88
CA TRP A 14 5.03 -0.82 2.45
C TRP A 14 4.18 -0.74 3.71
N ALA A 15 3.16 -1.59 3.88
CA ALA A 15 2.35 -1.58 5.10
C ALA A 15 3.19 -1.87 6.35
N ASP A 16 4.12 -2.82 6.24
CA ASP A 16 5.07 -3.13 7.31
C ASP A 16 6.08 -2.02 7.54
N VAL A 17 6.56 -1.36 6.48
CA VAL A 17 7.46 -0.20 6.61
C VAL A 17 6.77 0.96 7.33
N ILE A 18 5.49 1.22 7.01
CA ILE A 18 4.69 2.27 7.64
C ILE A 18 4.52 1.99 9.13
N ARG A 19 4.15 0.76 9.49
CA ARG A 19 4.03 0.31 10.88
C ARG A 19 5.36 0.44 11.63
N GLN A 20 6.44 -0.14 11.11
CA GLN A 20 7.76 -0.07 11.74
C GLN A 20 8.25 1.37 11.91
N GLY A 21 7.97 2.24 10.94
CA GLY A 21 8.30 3.66 11.03
C GLY A 21 7.56 4.35 12.19
N ALA A 22 6.28 4.03 12.38
CA ALA A 22 5.47 4.55 13.48
C ALA A 22 5.92 3.99 14.83
N GLU A 23 6.17 2.68 14.92
CA GLU A 23 6.71 2.03 16.12
C GLU A 23 8.02 2.70 16.59
N ARG A 24 8.93 3.02 15.64
CA ARG A 24 10.18 3.71 15.94
C ARG A 24 9.98 5.15 16.43
N ARG A 25 9.01 5.88 15.87
CA ARG A 25 8.71 7.28 16.30
C ARG A 25 8.08 7.34 17.67
N VAL A 26 7.14 6.43 17.93
CA VAL A 26 6.41 6.35 19.20
C VAL A 26 7.26 5.67 20.28
N GLY A 27 8.24 4.84 19.88
CA GLY A 27 9.07 4.06 20.80
C GLY A 27 8.31 2.89 21.45
N SER A 28 7.26 2.39 20.79
CA SER A 28 6.38 1.34 21.31
C SER A 28 5.87 0.45 20.18
N HIS A 29 5.63 -0.82 20.50
CA HIS A 29 4.91 -1.76 19.63
C HIS A 29 3.41 -1.86 19.99
N ASP A 30 2.97 -1.07 20.98
CA ASP A 30 1.56 -1.00 21.35
C ASP A 30 0.71 -0.43 20.19
N ALA A 31 -0.35 -1.15 19.85
CA ALA A 31 -1.16 -0.85 18.67
C ALA A 31 -1.90 0.49 18.80
N GLU A 32 -2.39 0.84 20.00
CA GLU A 32 -3.07 2.11 20.22
C GLU A 32 -2.10 3.28 20.06
N ALA A 33 -0.89 3.16 20.62
CA ALA A 33 0.16 4.16 20.49
C ALA A 33 0.62 4.35 19.02
N VAL A 34 0.75 3.26 18.26
CA VAL A 34 1.10 3.29 16.83
C VAL A 34 0.00 3.92 15.99
N VAL A 35 -1.27 3.59 16.23
CA VAL A 35 -2.41 4.16 15.49
C VAL A 35 -2.61 5.65 15.81
N ALA A 36 -2.24 6.07 17.03
CA ALA A 36 -2.27 7.48 17.43
C ALA A 36 -1.16 8.33 16.76
N ASP A 37 -0.14 7.73 16.13
CA ASP A 37 0.87 8.47 15.37
C ASP A 37 0.24 9.18 14.15
N ALA A 38 0.31 10.50 14.13
CA ALA A 38 -0.28 11.30 13.06
C ALA A 38 0.33 10.98 11.68
N ALA A 39 1.60 10.59 11.64
CA ALA A 39 2.26 10.19 10.39
C ALA A 39 1.83 8.79 9.92
N TYR A 40 1.54 7.86 10.84
CA TYR A 40 1.02 6.52 10.52
C TYR A 40 -0.29 6.59 9.76
N SER A 41 -1.25 7.38 10.26
CA SER A 41 -2.57 7.52 9.61
C SER A 41 -2.48 8.12 8.20
N GLN A 42 -1.64 9.14 8.02
CA GLN A 42 -1.40 9.75 6.70
C GLN A 42 -0.72 8.79 5.73
N ALA A 43 0.29 8.06 6.20
CA ALA A 43 1.01 7.09 5.37
C ALA A 43 0.10 5.91 4.96
N LEU A 44 -0.76 5.43 5.87
CA LEU A 44 -1.74 4.40 5.57
C LEU A 44 -2.79 4.88 4.54
N ALA A 45 -3.22 6.15 4.61
CA ALA A 45 -4.12 6.72 3.62
C ALA A 45 -3.47 6.78 2.23
N LEU A 46 -2.22 7.22 2.14
CA LEU A 46 -1.46 7.23 0.89
C LEU A 46 -1.27 5.83 0.32
N PHE A 47 -0.89 4.87 1.17
CA PHE A 47 -0.73 3.46 0.80
C PHE A 47 -2.02 2.90 0.16
N ARG A 48 -3.18 3.16 0.76
CA ARG A 48 -4.49 2.74 0.21
C ARG A 48 -4.77 3.39 -1.14
N LEU A 49 -4.46 4.68 -1.30
CA LEU A 49 -4.67 5.39 -2.56
C LEU A 49 -3.80 4.81 -3.69
N VAL A 50 -2.52 4.54 -3.41
CA VAL A 50 -1.60 3.90 -4.36
C VAL A 50 -2.07 2.49 -4.70
N GLY A 51 -2.46 1.68 -3.69
CA GLY A 51 -2.97 0.33 -3.91
C GLY A 51 -4.23 0.30 -4.77
N ASN A 52 -5.19 1.20 -4.52
CA ASN A 52 -6.40 1.33 -5.33
C ASN A 52 -6.07 1.75 -6.77
N ALA A 53 -5.15 2.70 -6.95
CA ALA A 53 -4.72 3.12 -8.28
C ALA A 53 -4.02 2.00 -9.06
N ALA A 54 -3.18 1.21 -8.39
CA ALA A 54 -2.51 0.05 -8.97
C ALA A 54 -3.54 -1.02 -9.42
N ALA A 55 -4.49 -1.37 -8.55
CA ALA A 55 -5.54 -2.33 -8.88
C ALA A 55 -6.43 -1.87 -10.05
N ALA A 56 -6.78 -0.58 -10.10
CA ALA A 56 -7.54 -0.01 -11.21
C ALA A 56 -6.76 -0.07 -12.53
N PHE A 57 -5.46 0.26 -12.50
CA PHE A 57 -4.59 0.13 -13.66
C PHE A 57 -4.50 -1.33 -14.13
N THR A 58 -4.33 -2.28 -13.21
CA THR A 58 -4.34 -3.72 -13.52
C THR A 58 -5.61 -4.13 -14.25
N ALA A 59 -6.77 -3.79 -13.69
CA ALA A 59 -8.06 -4.14 -14.28
C ALA A 59 -8.21 -3.58 -15.70
N HIS A 60 -7.85 -2.32 -15.92
CA HIS A 60 -7.90 -1.70 -17.25
C HIS A 60 -6.88 -2.27 -18.23
N ALA A 61 -5.67 -2.62 -17.78
CA ALA A 61 -4.68 -3.27 -18.63
C ALA A 61 -5.18 -4.64 -19.11
N GLU A 62 -5.80 -5.42 -18.23
CA GLU A 62 -6.42 -6.70 -18.60
C GLU A 62 -7.62 -6.52 -19.54
N GLU A 63 -8.42 -5.45 -19.38
CA GLU A 63 -9.52 -5.11 -20.30
C GLU A 63 -9.01 -4.76 -21.70
N ILE A 64 -7.93 -3.98 -21.80
CA ILE A 64 -7.27 -3.66 -23.08
C ILE A 64 -6.73 -4.95 -23.74
N GLU A 65 -6.10 -5.84 -22.98
CA GLU A 65 -5.59 -7.11 -23.51
C GLU A 65 -6.71 -8.08 -23.94
N ARG A 66 -7.84 -8.13 -23.21
CA ARG A 66 -8.99 -8.99 -23.56
C ARG A 66 -9.88 -8.41 -24.67
N GLY A 67 -9.87 -7.10 -24.85
CA GLY A 67 -10.80 -6.35 -25.68
C GLY A 67 -10.18 -5.55 -26.82
N GLY A 68 -8.86 -5.68 -27.06
CA GLY A 68 -8.16 -5.07 -28.18
C GLY A 68 -8.72 -5.54 -29.54
N ARG A 69 -9.80 -4.90 -29.96
CA ARG A 69 -10.26 -4.77 -31.34
C ARG A 69 -9.96 -3.36 -31.81
#